data_AF-A0A6H1A4T4-F1
#
_entry.id   AF-A0A6H1A4T4-F1
#
_cell.length_a   1.000
_cell.length_b   1.000
_cell.length_c   1.000
_cell.angle_alpha   90.00
_cell.angle_beta   90.00
_cell.angle_gamma   90.00
#
_symmetry.space_group_name_H-M   'P 1'
#
loop_
_entity.id
_entity.type
_entity.pdbx_description
1 polymer ?
#
loop_
_entity_poly.entity_id
_entity_poly.type
_entity_poly.pdbx_seq_one_letter_code
_entity_poly.pdbx_strand_id
1 'polypeptide(L)'
;MAAPTAQTVADFLGQGDDVGFIALAEEHLPMVTHMVNAYTRGKGFTDGIPDDDVAAVIVSSVARLVVNPEQYDLDTAGPFTTRYRVFDGWSLPELAVLHRYRKRAL
;
A
#
# COMPACT_ATOMS: atom_id res chain seq x y z
N MET A 1 8.73 -11.77 10.70
CA MET A 1 7.86 -10.87 11.51
C MET A 1 6.40 -11.30 11.36
N ALA A 2 5.45 -10.61 12.01
CA ALA A 2 4.04 -10.76 11.72
C ALA A 2 3.68 -10.06 10.39
N ALA A 3 2.67 -10.55 9.69
CA ALA A 3 2.13 -9.86 8.53
C ALA A 3 1.52 -8.50 8.95
N PRO A 4 1.63 -7.45 8.12
CA PRO A 4 1.00 -6.17 8.41
C PRO A 4 -0.52 -6.35 8.54
N THR A 5 -1.14 -5.57 9.42
CA THR A 5 -2.60 -5.58 9.65
C THR A 5 -3.20 -4.23 9.26
N ALA A 6 -4.54 -4.15 9.23
CA ALA A 6 -5.25 -2.88 9.05
C ALA A 6 -4.84 -1.84 10.10
N GLN A 7 -4.67 -2.27 11.36
CA GLN A 7 -4.16 -1.43 12.45
C GLN A 7 -2.78 -0.87 12.13
N THR A 8 -1.86 -1.70 11.59
CA THR A 8 -0.52 -1.23 11.19
C THR A 8 -0.58 -0.08 10.18
N VAL A 9 -1.53 -0.13 9.24
CA VAL A 9 -1.72 0.93 8.23
C VAL A 9 -2.33 2.18 8.86
N ALA A 10 -3.34 2.02 9.72
CA ALA A 10 -3.97 3.14 10.42
C ALA A 10 -2.96 3.86 11.33
N ASP A 11 -2.15 3.11 12.08
CA ASP A 11 -1.07 3.63 12.92
C ASP A 11 -0.02 4.38 12.08
N PHE A 12 0.34 3.85 10.91
CA PHE A 12 1.27 4.51 9.99
C PHE A 12 0.78 5.88 9.52
N LEU A 13 -0.53 6.05 9.36
CA LEU A 13 -1.17 7.31 9.01
C LEU A 13 -1.40 8.25 10.20
N GLY A 14 -1.09 7.81 11.42
CA GLY A 14 -1.44 8.53 12.65
C GLY A 14 -2.96 8.53 12.94
N GLN A 15 -3.70 7.60 12.35
CA GLN A 15 -5.16 7.45 12.44
C GLN A 15 -5.54 6.13 13.14
N GLY A 16 -4.69 5.66 14.07
CA GLY A 16 -4.86 4.35 14.73
C GLY A 16 -6.17 4.18 15.51
N ASP A 17 -6.82 5.27 15.90
CA ASP A 17 -8.11 5.26 16.59
C ASP A 17 -9.31 5.50 15.64
N ASP A 18 -9.08 5.76 14.35
CA ASP A 18 -10.13 5.98 13.36
C ASP A 18 -10.63 4.65 12.77
N VAL A 19 -11.81 4.24 13.22
CA VAL A 19 -12.47 3.00 12.79
C VAL A 19 -12.78 2.97 11.28
N GLY A 20 -12.98 4.12 10.64
CA GLY A 20 -13.20 4.22 9.20
C GLY A 20 -11.93 3.94 8.41
N PHE A 21 -10.79 4.48 8.85
CA PHE A 21 -9.49 4.20 8.27
C PHE A 21 -9.10 2.73 8.42
N ILE A 22 -9.36 2.14 9.59
CA ILE A 22 -9.11 0.71 9.83
C ILE A 22 -9.96 -0.14 8.87
N ALA A 23 -11.25 0.16 8.72
CA ALA A 23 -12.14 -0.57 7.82
C ALA A 23 -11.70 -0.50 6.34
N LEU A 24 -11.31 0.69 5.87
CA LEU A 24 -10.77 0.86 4.50
C LEU A 24 -9.44 0.12 4.33
N ALA A 25 -8.56 0.16 5.33
CA ALA A 25 -7.30 -0.58 5.29
C ALA A 25 -7.54 -2.10 5.24
N GLU A 26 -8.53 -2.60 5.97
CA GLU A 26 -8.91 -4.02 5.96
C GLU A 26 -9.36 -4.49 4.56
N GLU A 27 -10.09 -3.65 3.82
CA GLU A 27 -10.52 -3.95 2.46
C GLU A 27 -9.34 -3.93 1.46
N HIS A 28 -8.46 -2.94 1.55
CA HIS A 28 -7.40 -2.73 0.55
C HIS A 28 -6.14 -3.59 0.77
N LEU A 29 -5.85 -3.96 2.01
CA LEU A 29 -4.60 -4.64 2.39
C LEU A 29 -4.41 -6.01 1.70
N PRO A 30 -5.40 -6.92 1.63
CA PRO A 30 -5.26 -8.18 0.93
C PRO A 30 -4.96 -7.98 -0.57
N MET A 31 -5.63 -7.00 -1.19
CA MET A 31 -5.49 -6.74 -2.62
C MET A 31 -4.08 -6.27 -2.98
N VAL A 32 -3.54 -5.29 -2.24
CA VAL A 32 -2.16 -4.82 -2.42
C VAL A 32 -1.14 -5.92 -2.11
N THR A 33 -1.39 -6.72 -1.06
CA THR A 33 -0.52 -7.86 -0.71
C THR A 33 -0.44 -8.86 -1.88
N HIS A 34 -1.56 -9.19 -2.51
CA HIS A 34 -1.59 -10.05 -3.69
C HIS A 34 -0.88 -9.43 -4.90
N MET A 35 -1.06 -8.14 -5.14
CA MET A 35 -0.34 -7.44 -6.23
C MET A 35 1.18 -7.50 -6.04
N VAL A 36 1.65 -7.26 -4.82
CA VAL A 36 3.08 -7.32 -4.48
C VAL A 36 3.60 -8.75 -4.59
N ASN A 37 2.87 -9.73 -4.07
CA ASN A 37 3.24 -11.15 -4.18
C ASN A 37 3.34 -11.60 -5.64
N ALA A 38 2.38 -11.25 -6.48
CA ALA A 38 2.40 -11.54 -7.91
C ALA A 38 3.58 -10.85 -8.61
N TYR A 39 3.86 -9.60 -8.25
CA TYR A 39 4.97 -8.82 -8.81
C TYR A 39 6.33 -9.45 -8.52
N THR A 40 6.57 -9.89 -7.28
CA THR A 40 7.83 -10.54 -6.87
C THR A 40 7.87 -12.04 -7.20
N ARG A 41 6.76 -12.61 -7.68
CA ARG A 41 6.58 -14.06 -7.89
C ARG A 41 6.78 -14.85 -6.60
N GLY A 42 6.22 -14.36 -5.51
CA GLY A 42 6.31 -14.96 -4.17
C GLY A 42 7.66 -14.79 -3.48
N LYS A 43 8.65 -14.12 -4.10
CA LYS A 43 9.91 -13.80 -3.42
C LYS A 43 9.71 -12.68 -2.40
N GLY A 44 10.38 -12.82 -1.25
CA GLY A 44 10.18 -11.92 -0.11
C GLY A 44 8.90 -12.25 0.66
N PHE A 45 8.38 -13.47 0.52
CA PHE A 45 7.30 -14.02 1.32
C PHE A 45 7.70 -15.40 1.85
N THR A 46 7.41 -15.66 3.13
CA THR A 46 7.57 -16.98 3.77
C THR A 46 6.22 -17.36 4.36
N ASP A 47 5.64 -18.49 3.93
CA ASP A 47 4.32 -18.95 4.38
C ASP A 47 3.21 -17.88 4.26
N GLY A 48 3.28 -17.07 3.19
CA GLY A 48 2.35 -15.96 2.94
C GLY A 48 2.65 -14.67 3.71
N ILE A 49 3.67 -14.66 4.56
CA ILE A 49 4.09 -13.50 5.35
C ILE A 49 5.19 -12.75 4.61
N PRO A 50 5.04 -11.44 4.32
CA PRO A 50 6.08 -10.65 3.66
C PRO A 50 7.29 -10.39 4.57
N ASP A 51 8.48 -10.28 3.96
CA ASP A 51 9.69 -9.72 4.59
C ASP A 51 9.48 -8.24 4.92
N ASP A 52 10.26 -7.70 5.87
CA ASP A 52 10.06 -6.37 6.45
C ASP A 52 10.01 -5.23 5.42
N ASP A 53 10.87 -5.27 4.41
CA ASP A 53 10.92 -4.26 3.35
C ASP A 53 9.77 -4.40 2.34
N VAL A 54 9.33 -5.63 2.05
CA VAL A 54 8.11 -5.91 1.28
C VAL A 54 6.87 -5.44 2.05
N ALA A 55 6.82 -5.70 3.35
CA ALA A 55 5.74 -5.25 4.24
C ALA A 55 5.66 -3.72 4.27
N ALA A 56 6.79 -3.02 4.32
CA ALA A 56 6.83 -1.56 4.27
C ALA A 56 6.21 -1.01 2.96
N VAL A 57 6.52 -1.64 1.81
CA VAL A 57 5.92 -1.26 0.52
C VAL A 57 4.41 -1.50 0.49
N ILE A 58 3.95 -2.62 1.07
CA ILE A 58 2.52 -2.92 1.18
C ILE A 58 1.83 -1.84 2.01
N VAL A 59 2.34 -1.54 3.21
CA VAL A 59 1.77 -0.55 4.13
C VAL A 59 1.72 0.84 3.47
N SER A 60 2.81 1.31 2.87
CA SER A 60 2.83 2.64 2.21
C SER A 60 1.91 2.73 1.00
N SER A 61 1.70 1.61 0.29
CA SER A 61 0.79 1.54 -0.85
C SER A 61 -0.67 1.56 -0.41
N VAL A 62 -1.03 0.76 0.62
CA VAL A 62 -2.39 0.74 1.19
C VAL A 62 -2.72 2.10 1.80
N ALA A 63 -1.78 2.73 2.50
CA ALA A 63 -1.98 4.05 3.09
C ALA A 63 -2.40 5.10 2.04
N ARG A 64 -1.84 5.05 0.82
CA ARG A 64 -2.26 5.94 -0.28
C ARG A 64 -3.67 5.65 -0.78
N LEU A 65 -4.07 4.37 -0.83
CA LEU A 65 -5.44 3.98 -1.19
C LEU A 65 -6.44 4.45 -0.13
N VAL A 66 -6.13 4.27 1.14
CA VAL A 66 -7.02 4.68 2.26
C VAL A 66 -7.21 6.19 2.32
N VAL A 67 -6.17 6.99 2.00
CA VAL A 67 -6.26 8.46 1.97
C VAL A 67 -7.08 8.97 0.78
N ASN A 68 -7.12 8.23 -0.34
CA ASN A 68 -7.89 8.59 -1.54
C ASN A 68 -8.59 7.36 -2.13
N PRO A 69 -9.64 6.84 -1.46
CA PRO A 69 -10.28 5.59 -1.85
C PRO A 69 -11.06 5.73 -3.16
N GLU A 70 -11.60 6.92 -3.46
CA GLU A 70 -12.30 7.24 -4.70
C GLU A 70 -11.35 7.44 -5.90
N GLN A 71 -10.05 7.51 -5.65
CA GLN A 71 -9.00 7.65 -6.66
C GLN A 71 -9.18 8.89 -7.55
N TYR A 72 -9.66 9.99 -6.99
CA TYR A 72 -9.73 11.26 -7.72
C TYR A 72 -8.34 11.89 -7.83
N ASP A 73 -7.95 12.32 -9.03
CA ASP A 73 -6.71 13.07 -9.28
C ASP A 73 -6.90 14.56 -8.92
N LEU A 74 -8.06 15.12 -9.27
CA LEU A 74 -8.41 16.50 -8.97
C LEU A 74 -9.81 16.57 -8.36
N ASP A 75 -9.90 17.09 -7.14
CA ASP A 75 -11.17 17.40 -6.51
C ASP A 75 -11.30 18.92 -6.40
N THR A 76 -12.40 19.46 -6.93
CA THR A 76 -12.66 20.91 -6.98
C THR A 76 -14.01 21.20 -6.34
N ALA A 77 -13.97 21.90 -5.20
CA ALA A 77 -15.13 22.34 -4.45
C ALA A 77 -15.14 23.87 -4.41
N GLY A 78 -15.83 24.49 -5.38
CA GLY A 78 -15.88 25.94 -5.52
C GLY A 78 -14.50 26.53 -5.85
N PRO A 79 -13.96 27.49 -5.07
CA PRO A 79 -12.63 28.07 -5.30
C PRO A 79 -11.48 27.19 -4.77
N PHE A 80 -11.77 26.12 -4.04
CA PHE A 80 -10.75 25.23 -3.50
C PHE A 80 -10.51 24.07 -4.45
N THR A 81 -9.24 23.79 -4.70
CA THR A 81 -8.80 22.67 -5.51
C THR A 81 -7.78 21.86 -4.72
N THR A 82 -8.05 20.58 -4.54
CA THR A 82 -7.12 19.63 -3.94
C THR A 82 -6.69 18.65 -5.01
N ARG A 83 -5.39 18.46 -5.16
CA ARG A 83 -4.81 17.43 -6.01
C ARG A 83 -4.33 16.29 -5.13
N TYR A 84 -4.89 15.11 -5.34
CA TYR A 84 -4.43 13.90 -4.68
C TYR A 84 -3.54 13.11 -5.63
N ARG A 85 -2.65 12.32 -5.07
CA ARG A 85 -1.95 11.31 -5.86
C ARG A 85 -2.83 10.07 -5.95
N VAL A 86 -3.15 9.66 -7.16
CA VAL A 86 -3.81 8.38 -7.43
C VAL A 86 -2.82 7.22 -7.33
N PHE A 87 -3.33 6.02 -7.05
CA PHE A 87 -2.53 4.80 -7.10
C PHE A 87 -2.45 4.32 -8.56
N ASP A 88 -1.53 4.91 -9.32
CA ASP A 88 -1.20 4.53 -10.70
C ASP A 88 -0.06 3.50 -10.77
N GLY A 89 0.45 3.08 -9.61
CA GLY A 89 1.52 2.10 -9.46
C GLY A 89 2.34 2.36 -8.21
N TRP A 90 3.46 1.66 -8.11
CA TRP A 90 4.45 1.88 -7.07
C TRP A 90 5.36 3.05 -7.42
N SER A 91 5.71 3.83 -6.40
CA SER A 91 6.71 4.88 -6.51
C SER A 91 8.10 4.32 -6.83
N LEU A 92 9.02 5.17 -7.28
CA LEU A 92 10.40 4.75 -7.59
C LEU A 92 11.12 4.08 -6.40
N PRO A 93 11.01 4.58 -5.15
CA PRO A 93 11.61 3.91 -3.99
C PRO A 93 11.00 2.53 -3.72
N GLU A 94 9.67 2.40 -3.83
CA GLU A 94 8.98 1.11 -3.64
C GLU A 94 9.38 0.11 -4.72
N LEU A 95 9.44 0.54 -5.98
CA LEU A 95 9.96 -0.29 -7.07
C LEU A 95 11.41 -0.70 -6.83
N ALA A 96 12.26 0.18 -6.28
CA ALA A 96 13.64 -0.17 -5.95
C ALA A 96 13.71 -1.33 -4.94
N VAL A 97 12.83 -1.33 -3.93
CA VAL A 97 12.68 -2.45 -2.99
C VAL A 97 12.15 -3.70 -3.71
N LEU A 98 11.00 -3.61 -4.38
CA LEU A 98 10.39 -4.76 -5.06
C LEU A 98 11.29 -5.39 -6.13
N HIS A 99 12.10 -4.58 -6.80
CA HIS A 99 13.07 -5.06 -7.78
C HIS A 99 14.19 -5.92 -7.19
N ARG A 100 14.52 -5.77 -5.90
CA ARG A 100 15.47 -6.66 -5.21
C ARG A 100 14.92 -8.08 -5.11
N TYR A 101 13.61 -8.22 -4.98
CA TYR A 101 12.92 -9.50 -4.86
C TYR A 101 12.53 -10.09 -6.21
N ARG A 102 12.25 -9.25 -7.21
CA ARG A 102 11.84 -9.72 -8.54
C ARG A 102 13.01 -10.37 -9.29
N LYS A 103 12.82 -11.60 -9.79
CA LYS A 103 13.74 -12.20 -10.77
C LYS A 103 13.61 -11.45 -12.09
N ARG A 104 14.61 -10.62 -12.42
CA ARG A 104 14.72 -9.98 -13.75
C ARG A 104 15.13 -11.03 -14.78
N ALA A 105 14.73 -10.84 -16.03
CA ALA A 105 15.28 -11.62 -17.12
C ALA A 105 16.80 -11.40 -17.14
N LEU A 106 17.55 -12.50 -17.24
CA LEU A 106 18.99 -12.46 -17.53
C LEU A 106 19.18 -12.09 -19.00
#